data_AF-A0A011RR13-F1
#
_entry.id   AF-A0A011RR13-F1
#
_cell.length_a   1.000
_cell.length_b   1.000
_cell.length_c   1.000
_cell.angle_alpha   90.00
_cell.angle_beta   90.00
_cell.angle_gamma   90.00
#
_symmetry.space_group_name_H-M   'P 1'
#
loop_
_entity.id
_entity.type
_entity.pdbx_description
1 polymer ?
#
loop_
_entity_poly.entity_id
_entity_poly.type
_entity_poly.pdbx_seq_one_letter_code
_entity_poly.pdbx_strand_id
1 'polypeptide(L)'
;MKRSQIFLALVVGLLAVGTITGMLMNNALHHQPTHATEAQLIFADNYISYVIEDETMAFNLFAIQPADSPHKVTTDNITSLDIENENIDIVDFSVDSGITHKGYTLINFIIAVSVRGNEIETADELALSWDEQSIVHLKIGEMTLKNKEKTHSGGFSPVGAYTVA
;
A
#
# COMPACT_ATOMS: atom_id res chain seq x y z
N MET A 1 31.36 38.04 40.08
CA MET A 1 30.07 37.32 39.97
C MET A 1 29.64 36.98 38.53
N LYS A 2 29.97 37.76 37.50
CA LYS A 2 29.44 37.53 36.12
C LYS A 2 29.98 36.29 35.37
N ARG A 3 31.23 35.86 35.59
CA ARG A 3 31.86 34.76 34.83
C ARG A 3 31.35 33.36 35.22
N SER A 4 31.04 33.15 36.51
CA SER A 4 30.52 31.87 37.01
C SER A 4 29.08 31.59 36.52
N GLN A 5 28.25 32.63 36.43
CA GLN A 5 26.88 32.50 35.90
C GLN A 5 26.86 32.21 34.39
N ILE A 6 27.80 32.76 33.62
CA ILE A 6 27.93 32.45 32.18
C ILE A 6 28.35 30.99 31.97
N PHE A 7 29.29 30.49 32.80
CA PHE A 7 29.73 29.10 32.71
C PHE A 7 28.61 28.11 33.09
N LEU A 8 27.84 28.44 34.13
CA LEU A 8 26.69 27.64 34.55
C LEU A 8 25.59 27.60 33.47
N ALA A 9 25.30 28.73 32.83
CA ALA A 9 24.32 28.79 31.74
C ALA A 9 24.76 27.97 30.52
N LEU A 10 26.06 27.95 30.20
CA LEU A 10 26.62 27.14 29.11
C LEU A 10 26.51 25.64 29.37
N VAL A 11 26.79 25.21 30.60
CA VAL A 11 26.69 23.78 30.99
C VAL A 11 25.22 23.31 30.99
N VAL A 12 24.29 24.12 31.50
CA VAL A 12 22.86 23.78 31.47
C VAL A 12 22.32 23.76 30.04
N GLY A 13 22.76 24.69 29.18
CA GLY A 13 22.40 24.70 27.76
C GLY A 13 22.90 23.46 27.01
N LEU A 14 24.13 23.02 27.27
CA LEU A 14 24.69 21.80 26.67
C LEU A 14 23.96 20.53 27.10
N LEU A 15 23.54 20.45 28.37
CA LEU A 15 22.76 19.33 28.88
C LEU A 15 21.35 19.28 28.24
N ALA A 16 20.70 20.43 28.07
CA ALA A 16 19.39 20.51 27.42
C ALA A 16 19.44 20.15 25.93
N VAL A 17 20.50 20.56 25.21
CA VAL A 17 20.68 20.17 23.81
C VAL A 17 20.92 18.66 23.72
N GLY A 18 21.73 18.08 24.61
CA GLY A 18 22.01 16.65 24.66
C GLY A 18 20.76 15.79 24.88
N THR A 19 19.87 16.19 25.80
CA THR A 19 18.62 15.45 26.07
C THR A 19 17.63 15.55 24.91
N ILE A 20 17.53 16.71 24.25
CA ILE A 20 16.67 16.90 23.07
C ILE A 20 17.18 16.05 21.90
N THR A 21 18.49 16.05 21.62
CA THR A 21 19.06 15.17 20.57
C THR A 21 18.93 13.70 20.94
N GLY A 22 19.07 13.33 22.21
CA GLY A 22 18.85 11.96 22.68
C GLY A 22 17.41 11.50 22.50
N MET A 23 16.41 12.35 22.78
CA MET A 23 14.99 12.05 22.52
C MET A 23 14.67 11.95 21.03
N LEU A 24 15.21 12.84 20.19
CA LEU A 24 15.03 12.78 18.74
C LEU A 24 15.68 11.53 18.14
N MET A 25 16.87 11.15 18.60
CA MET A 25 17.52 9.90 18.19
C MET A 25 16.79 8.66 18.74
N ASN A 26 16.26 8.70 19.96
CA ASN A 26 15.47 7.60 20.52
C ASN A 26 14.18 7.36 19.71
N ASN A 27 13.49 8.42 19.29
CA ASN A 27 12.31 8.31 18.42
C ASN A 27 12.67 7.84 16.99
N ALA A 28 13.84 8.24 16.47
CA ALA A 28 14.34 7.78 15.17
C ALA A 28 14.84 6.32 15.20
N LEU A 29 15.32 5.83 16.35
CA LEU A 29 15.77 4.44 16.54
C LEU A 29 14.64 3.47 16.89
N HIS A 30 13.46 3.94 17.31
CA HIS A 30 12.28 3.09 17.56
C HIS A 30 11.42 2.82 16.32
N HIS A 31 11.81 3.31 15.13
CA HIS A 31 11.31 2.80 13.86
C HIS A 31 12.21 1.67 13.32
N GLN A 32 12.53 0.70 14.19
CA GLN A 32 12.89 -0.62 13.69
C GLN A 32 11.57 -1.32 13.38
N PRO A 33 11.32 -1.78 12.14
CA PRO A 33 10.24 -2.72 11.90
C PRO A 33 10.58 -3.98 12.70
N THR A 34 9.95 -4.08 13.87
CA THR A 34 10.07 -5.22 14.77
C THR A 34 9.48 -6.44 14.07
N HIS A 35 10.34 -7.29 13.51
CA HIS A 35 10.12 -8.73 13.30
C HIS A 35 8.69 -9.19 12.90
N ALA A 36 8.06 -8.61 11.88
CA ALA A 36 6.89 -9.23 11.24
C ALA A 36 7.37 -10.07 10.05
N THR A 37 7.81 -11.31 10.31
CA THR A 37 8.36 -12.22 9.28
C THR A 37 7.42 -13.37 8.94
N GLU A 38 6.11 -13.25 9.17
CA GLU A 38 5.32 -14.47 9.39
C GLU A 38 4.34 -14.88 8.27
N ALA A 39 4.09 -14.05 7.26
CA ALA A 39 3.50 -14.54 6.00
C ALA A 39 4.48 -14.59 4.82
N GLN A 40 5.59 -13.84 4.88
CA GLN A 40 6.57 -13.68 3.78
C GLN A 40 5.90 -13.58 2.39
N LEU A 41 4.81 -12.81 2.30
CA LEU A 41 4.19 -12.50 1.02
C LEU A 41 5.11 -11.56 0.26
N ILE A 42 5.47 -11.96 -0.96
CA ILE A 42 6.24 -11.14 -1.88
C ILE A 42 5.37 -10.93 -3.11
N PHE A 43 4.81 -9.73 -3.24
CA PHE A 43 4.03 -9.37 -4.42
C PHE A 43 4.94 -9.17 -5.64
N ALA A 44 4.40 -9.46 -6.81
CA ALA A 44 4.99 -9.01 -8.07
C ALA A 44 4.94 -7.48 -8.14
N ASP A 45 5.79 -6.91 -8.99
CA ASP A 45 5.72 -5.50 -9.36
C ASP A 45 4.61 -5.34 -10.41
N ASN A 46 3.37 -5.15 -9.95
CA ASN A 46 2.19 -5.06 -10.82
C ASN A 46 2.04 -3.64 -11.36
N TYR A 47 1.75 -3.48 -12.65
CA TYR A 47 1.37 -2.19 -13.22
C TYR A 47 -0.12 -2.22 -13.59
N ILE A 48 -0.93 -1.44 -12.86
CA ILE A 48 -2.38 -1.37 -13.04
C ILE A 48 -2.74 0.06 -13.42
N SER A 49 -3.24 0.26 -14.64
CA SER A 49 -3.78 1.55 -15.08
C SER A 49 -5.13 1.33 -15.71
N TYR A 50 -6.17 1.96 -15.14
CA TYR A 50 -7.55 1.72 -15.59
C TYR A 50 -8.46 2.93 -15.39
N VAL A 51 -9.38 3.11 -16.32
CA VAL A 51 -10.50 4.06 -16.20
C VAL A 51 -11.75 3.26 -15.83
N ILE A 52 -12.26 3.47 -14.62
CA ILE A 52 -13.43 2.76 -14.11
C ILE A 52 -14.68 3.27 -14.83
N GLU A 53 -15.28 2.42 -15.66
CA GLU A 53 -16.47 2.78 -16.44
C GLU A 53 -17.77 2.72 -15.65
N ASP A 54 -17.85 1.79 -14.70
CA ASP A 54 -18.99 1.54 -13.83
C ASP A 54 -18.68 2.01 -12.39
N GLU A 55 -19.22 1.34 -11.37
CA GLU A 55 -18.97 1.68 -9.96
C GLU A 55 -17.69 1.06 -9.41
N THR A 56 -17.27 -0.09 -9.96
CA THR A 56 -16.14 -0.86 -9.45
C THR A 56 -15.31 -1.44 -10.58
N MET A 57 -14.05 -1.77 -10.29
CA MET A 57 -13.22 -2.60 -11.15
C MET A 57 -12.59 -3.72 -10.33
N ALA A 58 -12.35 -4.87 -10.95
CA ALA A 58 -11.63 -5.97 -10.34
C ALA A 58 -10.29 -6.22 -11.05
N PHE A 59 -9.27 -6.59 -10.28
CA PHE A 59 -7.96 -6.94 -10.79
C PHE A 59 -7.33 -8.06 -9.95
N ASN A 60 -6.28 -8.65 -10.51
CA ASN A 60 -5.47 -9.66 -9.85
C ASN A 60 -4.17 -9.04 -9.34
N LEU A 61 -3.83 -9.28 -8.08
CA LEU A 61 -2.47 -9.09 -7.56
C LEU A 61 -1.86 -10.44 -7.25
N PHE A 62 -0.74 -10.73 -7.92
CA PHE A 62 -0.02 -11.98 -7.70
C PHE A 62 1.07 -11.78 -6.66
N ALA A 63 1.14 -12.72 -5.73
CA ALA A 63 2.21 -12.84 -4.75
C ALA A 63 2.76 -14.26 -4.73
N ILE A 64 3.94 -14.41 -4.15
CA ILE A 64 4.47 -15.72 -3.76
C ILE A 64 4.57 -15.78 -2.24
N GLN A 65 4.31 -16.97 -1.71
CA GLN A 65 4.47 -17.30 -0.29
C GLN A 65 5.35 -18.55 -0.16
N PRO A 66 6.29 -18.63 0.80
CA PRO A 66 6.99 -19.87 1.08
C PRO A 66 6.03 -21.04 1.33
N ALA A 67 6.32 -22.18 0.69
CA ALA A 67 5.48 -23.37 0.78
C ALA A 67 5.45 -23.95 2.20
N ASP A 68 6.45 -23.66 3.02
CA ASP A 68 6.58 -24.02 4.44
C ASP A 68 6.14 -22.90 5.40
N SER A 69 5.54 -21.81 4.89
CA SER A 69 5.01 -20.74 5.74
C SER A 69 4.02 -21.31 6.77
N PRO A 70 4.20 -21.01 8.08
CA PRO A 70 3.32 -21.49 9.13
C PRO A 70 1.90 -20.90 9.03
N HIS A 71 1.78 -19.72 8.42
CA HIS A 71 0.51 -19.05 8.18
C HIS A 71 0.24 -19.00 6.68
N LYS A 72 -0.76 -19.76 6.23
CA LYS A 72 -1.24 -19.75 4.85
C LYS A 72 -2.24 -18.63 4.68
N VAL A 73 -2.02 -17.77 3.70
CA VAL A 73 -2.93 -16.64 3.47
C VAL A 73 -4.12 -17.14 2.63
N THR A 74 -5.32 -16.96 3.18
CA THR A 74 -6.60 -17.32 2.58
C THR A 74 -7.59 -16.18 2.79
N THR A 75 -8.71 -16.17 2.08
CA THR A 75 -9.76 -15.16 2.34
C THR A 75 -10.24 -15.19 3.78
N ASP A 76 -10.40 -16.40 4.35
CA ASP A 76 -11.02 -16.58 5.67
C ASP A 76 -10.15 -16.09 6.83
N ASN A 77 -8.83 -15.92 6.63
CA ASN A 77 -7.92 -15.53 7.70
C ASN A 77 -7.39 -14.10 7.59
N ILE A 78 -7.74 -13.38 6.52
CA ILE A 78 -7.47 -11.97 6.37
C ILE A 78 -8.50 -11.19 7.19
N THR A 79 -8.02 -10.39 8.14
CA THR A 79 -8.85 -9.57 9.03
C THR A 79 -9.04 -8.15 8.50
N SER A 80 -8.07 -7.62 7.75
CA SER A 80 -8.16 -6.33 7.07
C SER A 80 -7.26 -6.33 5.83
N LEU A 81 -7.74 -5.66 4.79
CA LEU A 81 -7.08 -5.47 3.51
C LEU A 81 -7.45 -4.07 3.02
N ASP A 82 -6.46 -3.22 2.81
CA ASP A 82 -6.65 -1.82 2.42
C ASP A 82 -5.57 -1.39 1.41
N ILE A 83 -5.95 -0.54 0.46
CA ILE A 83 -4.98 0.14 -0.42
C ILE A 83 -4.50 1.40 0.32
N GLU A 84 -3.20 1.70 0.27
CA GLU A 84 -2.61 2.91 0.89
C GLU A 84 -2.94 4.18 0.07
N ASN A 85 -4.23 4.44 -0.14
CA ASN A 85 -4.79 5.67 -0.69
C ASN A 85 -6.23 5.82 -0.20
N GLU A 86 -6.52 6.91 0.52
CA GLU A 86 -7.84 7.16 1.14
C GLU A 86 -9.00 7.34 0.14
N ASN A 87 -8.71 7.52 -1.14
CA ASN A 87 -9.68 7.65 -2.22
C ASN A 87 -9.90 6.33 -2.97
N ILE A 88 -9.21 5.24 -2.61
CA ILE A 88 -9.40 3.92 -3.21
C ILE A 88 -9.96 2.97 -2.15
N ASP A 89 -11.21 2.55 -2.33
CA ASP A 89 -11.87 1.62 -1.41
C ASP A 89 -11.84 0.21 -1.99
N ILE A 90 -11.40 -0.77 -1.19
CA ILE A 90 -11.64 -2.18 -1.49
C ILE A 90 -13.09 -2.49 -1.14
N VAL A 91 -13.87 -2.88 -2.15
CA VAL A 91 -15.30 -3.21 -1.98
C VAL A 91 -15.54 -4.70 -1.76
N ASP A 92 -14.68 -5.53 -2.32
CA ASP A 92 -14.72 -6.99 -2.17
C ASP A 92 -13.34 -7.57 -2.49
N PHE A 93 -13.03 -8.74 -1.94
CA PHE A 93 -11.81 -9.46 -2.29
C PHE A 93 -11.94 -10.97 -2.08
N SER A 94 -11.12 -11.73 -2.80
CA SER A 94 -10.89 -13.15 -2.55
C SER A 94 -9.42 -13.51 -2.78
N VAL A 95 -8.97 -14.62 -2.21
CA VAL A 95 -7.60 -15.09 -2.29
C VAL A 95 -7.59 -16.55 -2.72
N ASP A 96 -6.99 -16.80 -3.87
CA ASP A 96 -6.78 -18.13 -4.41
C ASP A 96 -5.32 -18.55 -4.22
N SER A 97 -5.14 -19.80 -3.81
CA SER A 97 -3.83 -20.45 -3.79
C SER A 97 -3.64 -21.32 -5.03
N GLY A 98 -2.55 -21.06 -5.75
CA GLY A 98 -2.17 -21.77 -6.96
C GLY A 98 -1.13 -22.86 -6.74
N ILE A 99 -0.36 -23.14 -7.79
CA ILE A 99 0.65 -24.21 -7.82
C ILE A 99 1.83 -23.84 -6.92
N THR A 100 2.40 -24.83 -6.25
CA THR A 100 3.68 -24.71 -5.55
C THR A 100 4.84 -25.10 -6.48
N HIS A 101 5.82 -24.20 -6.63
CA HIS A 101 7.02 -24.41 -7.44
C HIS A 101 8.25 -23.85 -6.73
N LYS A 102 9.35 -24.62 -6.72
CA LYS A 102 10.64 -24.22 -6.12
C LYS A 102 10.54 -23.71 -4.67
N GLY A 103 9.65 -24.31 -3.86
CA GLY A 103 9.47 -23.93 -2.46
C GLY A 103 8.57 -22.71 -2.24
N TYR A 104 7.88 -22.23 -3.27
CA TYR A 104 6.92 -21.12 -3.17
C TYR A 104 5.56 -21.51 -3.74
N THR A 105 4.49 -21.10 -3.06
CA THR A 105 3.11 -21.16 -3.51
C THR A 105 2.73 -19.84 -4.16
N LEU A 106 2.17 -19.88 -5.37
CA LEU A 106 1.58 -18.70 -6.00
C LEU A 106 0.27 -18.36 -5.28
N ILE A 107 0.11 -17.11 -4.90
CA ILE A 107 -1.10 -16.56 -4.28
C ILE A 107 -1.67 -15.51 -5.22
N ASN A 108 -2.98 -15.55 -5.46
CA ASN A 108 -3.68 -14.60 -6.30
C ASN A 108 -4.75 -13.90 -5.48
N PHE A 109 -4.56 -12.61 -5.25
CA PHE A 109 -5.59 -11.75 -4.67
C PHE A 109 -6.45 -11.21 -5.81
N ILE A 110 -7.74 -11.52 -5.79
CA ILE A 110 -8.73 -10.91 -6.67
C ILE A 110 -9.36 -9.78 -5.87
N ILE A 111 -9.06 -8.54 -6.23
CA ILE A 111 -9.48 -7.36 -5.47
C ILE A 111 -10.42 -6.55 -6.35
N ALA A 112 -11.61 -6.24 -5.82
CA ALA A 112 -12.52 -5.28 -6.39
C ALA A 112 -12.37 -3.95 -5.65
N VAL A 113 -12.21 -2.86 -6.39
CA VAL A 113 -12.06 -1.50 -5.84
C VAL A 113 -13.07 -0.54 -6.43
N SER A 114 -13.31 0.54 -5.70
CA SER A 114 -13.98 1.75 -6.18
C SER A 114 -13.11 2.97 -5.88
N VAL A 115 -13.26 4.03 -6.67
CA VAL A 115 -12.54 5.29 -6.47
C VAL A 115 -13.51 6.37 -6.00
N ARG A 116 -13.13 7.13 -4.96
CA ARG A 116 -13.86 8.30 -4.49
C ARG A 116 -13.49 9.52 -5.34
N GLY A 117 -14.49 10.21 -5.86
CA GLY A 117 -14.28 11.42 -6.67
C GLY A 117 -13.97 11.14 -8.14
N ASN A 118 -13.42 12.12 -8.85
CA ASN A 118 -13.14 12.05 -10.30
C ASN A 118 -11.67 12.37 -10.65
N GLU A 119 -10.83 12.55 -9.65
CA GLU A 119 -9.40 12.81 -9.85
C GLU A 119 -8.67 11.50 -10.20
N ILE A 120 -7.42 11.64 -10.62
CA ILE A 120 -6.51 10.50 -10.81
C ILE A 120 -5.97 10.10 -9.45
N GLU A 121 -6.21 8.86 -9.05
CA GLU A 121 -5.71 8.29 -7.80
C GLU A 121 -4.59 7.30 -8.06
N THR A 122 -3.56 7.33 -7.22
CA THR A 122 -2.39 6.45 -7.33
C THR A 122 -2.09 5.73 -6.03
N ALA A 123 -1.64 4.49 -6.10
CA ALA A 123 -1.17 3.73 -4.95
C ALA A 123 -0.08 2.73 -5.35
N ASP A 124 0.85 2.43 -4.44
CA ASP A 124 1.94 1.46 -4.64
C ASP A 124 2.05 0.43 -3.51
N GLU A 125 1.24 0.58 -2.46
CA GLU A 125 1.24 -0.24 -1.26
C GLU A 125 -0.16 -0.74 -0.87
N LEU A 126 -0.16 -1.91 -0.23
CA LEU A 126 -1.32 -2.61 0.32
C LEU A 126 -1.06 -2.85 1.81
N ALA A 127 -1.97 -2.39 2.66
CA ALA A 127 -2.01 -2.77 4.07
C ALA A 127 -2.80 -4.07 4.23
N LEU A 128 -2.20 -5.02 4.94
CA LEU A 128 -2.76 -6.34 5.14
C LEU A 128 -2.58 -6.77 6.60
N SER A 129 -3.64 -7.28 7.22
CA SER A 129 -3.61 -7.98 8.50
C SER A 129 -4.28 -9.35 8.34
N TRP A 130 -3.67 -10.38 8.92
CA TRP A 130 -4.22 -11.74 8.98
C TRP A 130 -4.04 -12.31 10.39
N ASP A 131 -4.91 -13.22 10.80
CA ASP A 131 -4.80 -13.95 12.09
C ASP A 131 -4.54 -13.04 13.32
N GLU A 132 -5.15 -11.85 13.39
CA GLU A 132 -4.97 -10.85 14.46
C GLU A 132 -3.52 -10.32 14.60
N GLN A 133 -2.69 -10.49 13.57
CA GLN A 133 -1.34 -9.93 13.52
C GLN A 133 -1.37 -8.42 13.27
N SER A 134 -0.23 -7.77 13.58
CA SER A 134 -0.01 -6.37 13.21
C SER A 134 -0.20 -6.16 11.71
N ILE A 135 -0.75 -5.01 11.34
CA ILE A 135 -0.84 -4.59 9.94
C ILE A 135 0.56 -4.56 9.32
N VAL A 136 0.70 -5.18 8.15
CA VAL A 136 1.91 -5.16 7.34
C VAL A 136 1.62 -4.40 6.06
N HIS A 137 2.50 -3.46 5.72
CA HIS A 137 2.45 -2.72 4.47
C HIS A 137 3.33 -3.43 3.43
N LEU A 138 2.74 -3.80 2.31
CA LEU A 138 3.35 -4.60 1.26
C LEU A 138 3.34 -3.82 -0.04
N LYS A 139 4.52 -3.69 -0.68
CA LYS A 139 4.62 -3.08 -2.01
C LYS A 139 3.95 -3.97 -3.04
N ILE A 140 3.10 -3.39 -3.89
CA ILE A 140 2.34 -4.12 -4.92
C ILE A 140 2.68 -3.71 -6.35
N GLY A 141 3.55 -2.71 -6.52
CA GLY A 141 3.93 -2.11 -7.80
C GLY A 141 3.37 -0.72 -7.95
N GLU A 142 2.73 -0.39 -9.08
CA GLU A 142 2.12 0.90 -9.34
C GLU A 142 0.68 0.74 -9.83
N MET A 143 -0.24 1.45 -9.17
CA MET A 143 -1.64 1.52 -9.52
C MET A 143 -2.02 2.97 -9.82
N THR A 144 -2.72 3.20 -10.93
CA THR A 144 -3.29 4.50 -11.31
C THR A 144 -4.73 4.30 -11.78
N LEU A 145 -5.69 4.82 -11.03
CA LEU A 145 -7.12 4.67 -11.29
C LEU A 145 -7.79 6.03 -11.49
N LYS A 146 -8.83 6.06 -12.32
CA LYS A 146 -9.69 7.24 -12.48
C LYS A 146 -11.12 6.79 -12.80
N ASN A 147 -12.12 7.43 -12.20
CA ASN A 147 -13.50 7.25 -12.65
C ASN A 147 -13.74 7.89 -14.01
N LYS A 148 -14.46 7.19 -14.90
CA LYS A 148 -14.89 7.73 -16.19
C LYS A 148 -15.72 8.99 -15.95
N GLU A 149 -15.26 10.11 -16.50
CA GLU A 149 -16.07 11.33 -16.51
C GLU A 149 -17.36 11.06 -17.27
N LYS A 150 -18.51 11.35 -16.64
CA LYS A 150 -19.81 11.35 -17.31
C LYS A 150 -19.83 12.51 -18.30
N THR A 151 -19.24 12.29 -19.48
CA THR A 151 -19.30 13.26 -20.57
C THR A 151 -20.78 13.41 -20.95
N HIS A 152 -21.29 14.64 -20.89
CA HIS A 152 -22.55 14.97 -21.55
C HIS A 152 -22.43 14.54 -23.01
N SER A 153 -23.45 13.85 -23.52
CA SER A 153 -23.57 13.33 -24.88
C SER A 153 -23.66 14.44 -25.92
N GLY A 154 -22.59 15.21 -26.08
CA GLY A 154 -22.27 15.98 -27.28
C GLY A 154 -21.20 15.23 -28.07
N GLY A 155 -21.53 14.02 -28.52
CA GLY A 155 -20.58 13.17 -29.23
C GLY A 155 -20.03 13.87 -30.47
N PHE A 156 -18.71 13.84 -30.65
CA PHE A 156 -18.09 14.10 -31.94
C PHE A 156 -18.58 13.03 -32.92
N SER A 157 -19.56 13.37 -33.76
CA SER A 157 -19.85 12.57 -34.93
C SER A 157 -18.60 12.55 -35.81
N PRO A 158 -18.12 11.38 -36.26
CA PRO A 158 -17.06 11.34 -37.25
C PRO A 158 -17.53 12.10 -38.48
N VAL A 159 -16.86 13.22 -38.77
CA VAL A 159 -17.10 14.00 -40.00
C VAL A 159 -16.36 13.28 -41.13
N GLY A 160 -16.92 12.18 -41.61
CA GLY A 160 -16.40 11.47 -42.79
C GLY A 160 -16.50 9.96 -42.72
N ALA A 161 -16.76 9.36 -43.89
CA ALA A 161 -16.64 7.92 -44.11
C ALA A 161 -15.16 7.59 -44.32
N TYR A 162 -14.56 6.84 -43.40
CA TYR A 162 -13.21 6.30 -43.56
C TYR A 162 -13.33 4.88 -44.12
N THR A 163 -12.71 4.62 -45.27
CA THR A 163 -12.44 3.27 -45.77
C THR A 163 -10.97 2.98 -45.53
N VAL A 164 -10.69 1.91 -44.81
CA VAL A 164 -9.33 1.37 -44.68
C VAL A 164 -9.02 0.62 -45.98
N ALA A 165 -7.97 1.05 -46.69
CA ALA A 165 -7.47 0.40 -47.89
C ALA A 165 -6.46 -0.70 -47.54
#